data_AF-A0A942CBI3-F1
#
_entry.id   AF-A0A942CBI3-F1
#
_cell.length_a   1.000
_cell.length_b   1.000
_cell.length_c   1.000
_cell.angle_alpha   90.00
_cell.angle_beta   90.00
_cell.angle_gamma   90.00
#
_symmetry.space_group_name_H-M   'P 1'
#
loop_
_entity.id
_entity.type
_entity.pdbx_description
1 polymer ?
#
loop_
_entity_poly.entity_id
_entity_poly.type
_entity_poly.pdbx_seq_one_letter_code
_entity_poly.pdbx_strand_id
1 'polypeptide(L)'
;MTRKRKSSAFSQHSDHKKPIKYFADYQLEWDALIPTLRKYQLEKVDFLSITGDAPKDFVTDSEYRPGYRSRSQKQDRFIAKVGSKFYPNESIVEQMITRIGQTYGLKIADSKLRMVVGQVRFMSKFFLKREVEQLAHGAEIFAYSLGKENYVALQENKKERDYFTFQMTEEAIKESFPGYEQKIMQGFVEMITFDALIGHNDRHPYNWGVIVPIKKGAPRFSPVYDTARAFFWNVPETRVRQMLSDQQQLAKYVSNCQPPIGWDTEQNVAFFRLIGLIWCHFARYRRNVDKFLGEVPLTNTLKMIDKEFNHLMSAERRELIKRCLHQRQRHLVQTVAEFRAKEELT
;
A
#
# COMPACT_ATOMS: atom_id res chain seq x y z
N MET A 1 -17.32 53.54 -21.20
CA MET A 1 -17.92 52.20 -21.09
C MET A 1 -16.84 51.18 -20.73
N THR A 2 -16.68 50.93 -19.44
CA THR A 2 -15.59 50.15 -18.85
C THR A 2 -16.03 48.68 -18.75
N ARG A 3 -15.37 47.79 -19.50
CA ARG A 3 -15.62 46.33 -19.46
C ARG A 3 -15.21 45.77 -18.09
N LYS A 4 -16.21 45.42 -17.28
CA LYS A 4 -16.03 44.62 -16.06
C LYS A 4 -15.39 43.27 -16.42
N ARG A 5 -14.19 43.02 -15.89
CA ARG A 5 -13.62 41.67 -15.80
C ARG A 5 -14.57 40.81 -14.95
N LYS A 6 -15.13 39.75 -15.54
CA LYS A 6 -15.75 38.66 -14.77
C LYS A 6 -14.64 37.99 -13.98
N SER A 7 -14.59 38.26 -12.68
CA SER A 7 -13.88 37.43 -11.71
C SER A 7 -14.51 36.04 -11.75
N SER A 8 -13.76 35.03 -12.18
CA SER A 8 -14.16 33.64 -12.02
C SER A 8 -14.23 33.36 -10.52
N ALA A 9 -15.44 33.18 -10.01
CA ALA A 9 -15.69 32.70 -8.66
C ALA A 9 -14.95 31.37 -8.46
N PHE A 10 -13.90 31.39 -7.64
CA PHE A 10 -13.35 30.19 -7.04
C PHE A 10 -14.46 29.57 -6.19
N SER A 11 -14.85 28.32 -6.47
CA SER A 11 -15.78 27.62 -5.59
C SER A 11 -15.09 27.40 -4.24
N GLN A 12 -15.63 28.06 -3.21
CA GLN A 12 -15.32 27.75 -1.81
C GLN A 12 -15.92 26.38 -1.52
N HIS A 13 -15.10 25.33 -1.63
CA HIS A 13 -15.44 24.00 -1.14
C HIS A 13 -15.04 23.90 0.33
N SER A 14 -15.89 23.28 1.14
CA SER A 14 -15.85 23.38 2.61
C SER A 14 -14.50 23.01 3.22
N ASP A 15 -13.78 24.01 3.73
CA ASP A 15 -12.57 23.90 4.56
C ASP A 15 -12.91 23.35 5.96
N HIS A 16 -13.51 22.16 6.04
CA HIS A 16 -13.82 21.51 7.31
C HIS A 16 -12.87 20.35 7.58
N LYS A 17 -12.31 20.34 8.80
CA LYS A 17 -11.52 19.22 9.32
C LYS A 17 -12.35 17.94 9.26
N LYS A 18 -11.75 16.85 8.78
CA LYS A 18 -12.39 15.54 8.79
C LYS A 18 -12.34 14.96 10.21
N PRO A 19 -13.34 14.17 10.64
CA PRO A 19 -13.39 13.64 12.00
C PRO A 19 -12.21 12.71 12.29
N ILE A 20 -11.68 12.81 13.51
CA ILE A 20 -10.63 11.95 14.07
C ILE A 20 -11.26 11.18 15.23
N LYS A 21 -11.09 9.85 15.25
CA LYS A 21 -11.61 8.95 16.30
C LYS A 21 -10.65 8.85 17.48
N TYR A 22 -9.38 8.60 17.20
CA TYR A 22 -8.33 8.49 18.23
C TYR A 22 -7.06 9.19 17.76
N PHE A 23 -6.34 9.76 18.73
CA PHE A 23 -5.04 10.37 18.53
C PHE A 23 -3.95 9.39 19.02
N ALA A 24 -2.82 9.39 18.32
CA ALA A 24 -1.61 8.75 18.81
C ALA A 24 -1.15 9.44 20.09
N ASP A 25 -0.60 8.66 21.01
CA ASP A 25 -0.22 9.06 22.37
C ASP A 25 1.23 9.58 22.47
N TYR A 26 1.93 9.73 21.34
CA TYR A 26 3.21 10.42 21.28
C TYR A 26 3.04 11.90 20.92
N GLN A 27 3.62 12.77 21.73
CA GLN A 27 3.61 14.22 21.54
C GLN A 27 4.86 14.62 20.78
N LEU A 28 4.71 14.87 19.49
CA LEU A 28 5.75 15.44 18.63
C LEU A 28 5.14 16.65 17.92
N GLU A 29 5.97 17.67 17.66
CA GLU A 29 5.60 18.86 16.88
C GLU A 29 5.58 18.53 15.38
N TRP A 30 4.80 17.52 14.99
CA TRP A 30 4.71 17.03 13.61
C TRP A 30 4.14 18.08 12.66
N ASP A 31 3.36 19.04 13.16
CA ASP A 31 2.80 20.17 12.43
C ASP A 31 3.87 21.19 12.01
N ALA A 32 4.95 21.34 12.78
CA ALA A 32 6.10 22.15 12.40
C ALA A 32 6.98 21.46 11.32
N LEU A 33 6.95 20.13 11.27
CA LEU A 33 7.82 19.32 10.41
C LEU A 33 7.17 18.93 9.08
N ILE A 34 5.85 18.73 9.07
CA ILE A 34 5.10 18.36 7.87
C ILE A 34 4.69 19.63 7.13
N PRO A 35 5.17 19.86 5.89
CA PRO A 35 4.91 21.10 5.20
C PRO A 35 3.42 21.28 4.88
N THR A 36 2.93 22.50 5.09
CA THR A 36 1.58 22.91 4.66
C THR A 36 1.50 23.02 3.16
N LEU A 37 0.48 22.40 2.57
CA LEU A 37 0.17 22.56 1.15
C LEU A 37 -0.50 23.93 0.97
N ARG A 38 0.18 24.87 0.30
CA ARG A 38 -0.26 26.28 0.21
C ARG A 38 -1.18 26.56 -0.97
N LYS A 39 -1.04 25.81 -2.07
CA LYS A 39 -1.80 26.04 -3.30
C LYS A 39 -2.36 24.73 -3.81
N TYR A 40 -3.66 24.52 -3.61
CA TYR A 40 -4.34 23.30 -4.00
C TYR A 40 -5.80 23.52 -4.35
N GLN A 41 -6.38 22.56 -5.06
CA GLN A 41 -7.81 22.43 -5.28
C GLN A 41 -8.30 21.12 -4.66
N LEU A 42 -9.44 21.18 -3.97
CA LEU A 42 -10.09 20.03 -3.34
C LEU A 42 -11.34 19.64 -4.13
N GLU A 43 -11.45 18.36 -4.44
CA GLU A 43 -12.63 17.74 -5.03
C GLU A 43 -13.03 16.51 -4.19
N LYS A 44 -14.33 16.24 -4.03
CA LYS A 44 -14.79 15.02 -3.36
C LYS A 44 -14.52 13.81 -4.25
N VAL A 45 -14.21 12.68 -3.64
CA VAL A 45 -13.78 11.46 -4.34
C VAL A 45 -14.95 10.64 -4.90
N ASP A 46 -16.19 11.10 -4.69
CA ASP A 46 -17.42 10.37 -5.02
C ASP A 46 -17.50 9.95 -6.50
N PHE A 47 -16.83 10.67 -7.42
CA PHE A 47 -16.77 10.36 -8.85
C PHE A 47 -15.67 9.36 -9.26
N LEU A 48 -14.80 8.94 -8.33
CA LEU A 48 -13.64 8.08 -8.63
C LEU A 48 -13.86 6.60 -8.26
N SER A 49 -15.03 6.25 -7.70
CA SER A 49 -15.31 4.89 -7.20
C SER A 49 -14.22 4.33 -6.25
N ILE A 50 -13.49 5.20 -5.54
CA ILE A 50 -12.41 4.79 -4.64
C ILE A 50 -13.00 4.30 -3.32
N THR A 51 -12.94 2.99 -3.11
CA THR A 51 -13.39 2.30 -1.89
C THR A 51 -12.44 2.51 -0.70
N GLY A 52 -12.87 2.17 0.52
CA GLY A 52 -12.08 2.21 1.75
C GLY A 52 -12.57 3.22 2.81
N ASP A 53 -12.35 2.87 4.09
CA ASP A 53 -12.92 3.55 5.28
C ASP A 53 -12.39 4.97 5.56
N ALA A 54 -11.18 5.26 5.10
CA ALA A 54 -10.48 6.49 5.48
C ALA A 54 -11.14 7.71 4.81
N PRO A 55 -11.45 8.79 5.56
CA PRO A 55 -11.95 10.01 4.97
C PRO A 55 -10.93 10.60 3.97
N LYS A 56 -11.35 10.79 2.72
CA LYS A 56 -10.45 11.14 1.60
C LYS A 56 -10.95 12.32 0.78
N ASP A 57 -10.01 13.02 0.15
CA ASP A 57 -10.25 14.09 -0.83
C ASP A 57 -9.39 13.83 -2.07
N PHE A 58 -9.83 14.32 -3.23
CA PHE A 58 -9.00 14.41 -4.41
C PHE A 58 -8.36 15.80 -4.43
N VAL A 59 -7.03 15.84 -4.42
CA VAL A 59 -6.26 17.08 -4.33
C VAL A 59 -5.42 17.27 -5.57
N THR A 60 -5.59 18.41 -6.22
CA THR A 60 -4.69 18.87 -7.27
C THR A 60 -3.64 19.79 -6.64
N ASP A 61 -2.39 19.34 -6.63
CA ASP A 61 -1.25 20.12 -6.13
C ASP A 61 -0.74 21.06 -7.22
N SER A 62 -0.80 22.35 -6.91
CA SER A 62 -0.40 23.45 -7.79
C SER A 62 0.75 24.29 -7.22
N GLU A 63 1.47 23.78 -6.21
CA GLU A 63 2.64 24.47 -5.65
C GLU A 63 3.74 24.60 -6.69
N TYR A 64 4.31 25.81 -6.79
CA TYR A 64 5.41 26.10 -7.72
C TYR A 64 6.65 25.25 -7.41
N ARG A 65 7.22 24.61 -8.43
CA ARG A 65 8.48 23.88 -8.34
C ARG A 65 9.59 24.69 -9.04
N PRO A 66 10.67 25.07 -8.35
CA PRO A 66 11.81 25.75 -8.98
C PRO A 66 12.31 24.96 -10.19
N GLY A 67 12.55 25.65 -11.31
CA GLY A 67 13.02 25.03 -12.57
C GLY A 67 11.93 24.76 -13.62
N TYR A 68 10.65 24.94 -13.31
CA TYR A 68 9.56 24.86 -14.30
C TYR A 68 9.06 26.27 -14.70
N ARG A 69 8.86 26.52 -16.00
CA ARG A 69 8.19 27.73 -16.50
C ARG A 69 6.69 27.65 -16.13
N SER A 70 6.12 28.72 -15.58
CA SER A 70 4.78 28.72 -14.96
C SER A 70 3.62 28.25 -15.85
N ARG A 71 3.75 28.35 -17.19
CA ARG A 71 2.73 27.87 -18.15
C ARG A 71 2.78 26.37 -18.46
N SER A 72 3.82 25.65 -18.06
CA SER A 72 4.00 24.21 -18.36
C SER A 72 4.11 23.35 -17.11
N GLN A 73 3.74 23.88 -15.93
CA GLN A 73 3.88 23.13 -14.70
C GLN A 73 2.83 22.01 -14.65
N LYS A 74 3.30 20.77 -14.73
CA LYS A 74 2.44 19.58 -14.61
C LYS A 74 1.89 19.53 -13.20
N GLN A 75 0.57 19.72 -13.07
CA GLN A 75 -0.13 19.59 -11.80
C GLN A 75 -0.22 18.10 -11.45
N ASP A 76 0.33 17.73 -10.30
CA ASP A 76 0.21 16.35 -9.79
C ASP A 76 -1.11 16.24 -9.02
N ARG A 77 -1.83 15.15 -9.25
CA ARG A 77 -3.10 14.84 -8.58
C ARG A 77 -2.86 13.79 -7.51
N PHE A 78 -3.57 13.90 -6.39
CA PHE A 78 -3.40 13.05 -5.22
C PHE A 78 -4.74 12.63 -4.63
N ILE A 79 -4.79 11.43 -4.06
CA ILE A 79 -5.81 11.01 -3.11
C ILE A 79 -5.27 11.33 -1.71
N ALA A 80 -5.85 12.32 -1.05
CA ALA A 80 -5.45 12.80 0.26
C ALA A 80 -6.29 12.13 1.36
N LYS A 81 -5.67 11.25 2.15
CA LYS A 81 -6.32 10.51 3.24
C LYS A 81 -6.05 11.16 4.60
N VAL A 82 -7.04 11.14 5.50
CA VAL A 82 -6.83 11.33 6.95
C VAL A 82 -6.83 9.97 7.62
N GLY A 83 -5.75 9.64 8.32
CA GLY A 83 -5.70 8.50 9.23
C GLY A 83 -6.58 8.76 10.46
N SER A 84 -7.89 8.53 10.34
CA SER A 84 -8.86 8.95 11.35
C SER A 84 -8.97 7.99 12.53
N LYS A 85 -8.45 6.76 12.46
CA LYS A 85 -8.51 5.76 13.53
C LYS A 85 -7.35 5.90 14.53
N PHE A 86 -6.19 6.42 14.12
CA PHE A 86 -5.02 6.62 14.97
C PHE A 86 -4.16 7.79 14.41
N TYR A 87 -4.70 9.00 14.51
CA TYR A 87 -4.11 10.20 13.91
C TYR A 87 -2.90 10.71 14.72
N PRO A 88 -1.80 11.19 14.09
CA PRO A 88 -1.48 11.15 12.66
C PRO A 88 -0.72 9.88 12.25
N ASN A 89 -0.52 8.94 13.18
CA ASN A 89 0.35 7.79 13.03
C ASN A 89 0.03 6.92 11.81
N GLU A 90 -1.26 6.71 11.51
CA GLU A 90 -1.69 6.01 10.29
C GLU A 90 -1.07 6.59 9.02
N SER A 91 -1.14 7.92 8.86
CA SER A 91 -0.61 8.59 7.67
C SER A 91 0.91 8.54 7.62
N ILE A 92 1.56 8.68 8.77
CA ILE A 92 3.03 8.64 8.89
C ILE A 92 3.55 7.22 8.59
N VAL A 93 2.89 6.19 9.11
CA VAL A 93 3.23 4.79 8.85
C VAL A 93 2.95 4.42 7.38
N GLU A 94 1.84 4.86 6.78
CA GLU A 94 1.55 4.63 5.35
C GLU A 94 2.61 5.30 4.44
N GLN A 95 3.07 6.51 4.82
CA GLN A 95 4.22 7.16 4.16
C GLN A 95 5.50 6.35 4.32
N MET A 96 5.80 5.87 5.53
CA MET A 96 6.97 5.04 5.79
C MET A 96 6.94 3.79 4.92
N ILE A 97 5.80 3.10 4.84
CA ILE A 97 5.64 1.91 4.00
C ILE A 97 5.85 2.24 2.52
N THR A 98 5.39 3.40 2.03
CA THR A 98 5.70 3.84 0.66
C THR A 98 7.21 3.94 0.44
N ARG A 99 7.92 4.57 1.37
CA ARG A 99 9.39 4.71 1.30
C ARG A 99 10.10 3.37 1.39
N ILE A 100 9.64 2.45 2.25
CA ILE A 100 10.15 1.07 2.33
C ILE A 100 9.94 0.36 0.98
N GLY A 101 8.77 0.45 0.35
CA GLY A 101 8.56 -0.15 -0.97
C GLY A 101 9.57 0.36 -2.01
N GLN A 102 9.84 1.66 -2.00
CA GLN A 102 10.77 2.30 -2.94
C GLN A 102 12.24 1.86 -2.73
N THR A 103 12.69 1.58 -1.50
CA THR A 103 14.06 1.08 -1.26
C THR A 103 14.28 -0.34 -1.80
N TYR A 104 13.21 -1.13 -1.93
CA TYR A 104 13.22 -2.45 -2.58
C TYR A 104 12.93 -2.38 -4.09
N GLY A 105 12.73 -1.19 -4.65
CA GLY A 105 12.37 -1.02 -6.07
C GLY A 105 10.97 -1.54 -6.41
N LEU A 106 10.08 -1.66 -5.42
CA LEU A 106 8.67 -1.97 -5.65
C LEU A 106 8.01 -0.83 -6.43
N LYS A 107 7.20 -1.18 -7.42
CA LYS A 107 6.32 -0.22 -8.08
C LYS A 107 5.15 0.10 -7.15
N ILE A 108 5.34 1.06 -6.25
CA ILE A 108 4.34 1.56 -5.30
C ILE A 108 3.89 2.95 -5.71
N ALA A 109 2.62 3.30 -5.48
CA ALA A 109 2.09 4.63 -5.73
C ALA A 109 2.86 5.64 -4.86
N ASP A 110 3.52 6.60 -5.51
CA ASP A 110 4.32 7.60 -4.82
C ASP A 110 3.47 8.40 -3.84
N SER A 111 4.05 8.89 -2.76
CA SER A 111 3.28 9.58 -1.73
C SER A 111 4.10 10.60 -0.96
N LYS A 112 3.39 11.53 -0.31
CA LYS A 112 3.98 12.51 0.60
C LYS A 112 3.03 12.88 1.72
N LEU A 113 3.58 13.38 2.83
CA LEU A 113 2.81 14.01 3.89
C LEU A 113 2.64 15.50 3.61
N ARG A 114 1.43 16.02 3.86
CA ARG A 114 1.14 17.46 3.82
C ARG A 114 0.14 17.84 4.91
N MET A 115 0.28 19.05 5.44
CA MET A 115 -0.80 19.67 6.21
C MET A 115 -1.81 20.27 5.25
N VAL A 116 -3.07 19.86 5.33
CA VAL A 116 -4.19 20.37 4.53
C VAL A 116 -5.37 20.60 5.48
N VAL A 117 -5.91 21.82 5.49
CA VAL A 117 -6.95 22.26 6.46
C VAL A 117 -6.55 21.95 7.92
N GLY A 118 -5.28 22.19 8.27
CA GLY A 118 -4.75 21.97 9.63
C GLY A 118 -4.72 20.50 10.08
N GLN A 119 -4.72 19.54 9.14
CA GLN A 119 -4.58 18.11 9.43
C GLN A 119 -3.47 17.50 8.57
N VAL A 120 -2.71 16.58 9.15
CA VAL A 120 -1.77 15.72 8.44
C VAL A 120 -2.57 14.84 7.47
N ARG A 121 -2.23 14.94 6.19
CA ARG A 121 -2.77 14.10 5.11
C ARG A 121 -1.67 13.24 4.52
N PHE A 122 -1.98 11.97 4.33
CA PHE A 122 -1.24 11.10 3.43
C PHE A 122 -1.70 11.38 2.00
N MET A 123 -0.82 11.93 1.16
CA MET A 123 -1.10 12.32 -0.21
C MET A 123 -0.59 11.22 -1.15
N SER A 124 -1.44 10.26 -1.50
CA SER A 124 -1.10 9.21 -2.47
C SER A 124 -1.22 9.74 -3.90
N LYS A 125 -0.16 9.68 -4.70
CA LYS A 125 -0.14 10.19 -6.06
C LYS A 125 -1.09 9.38 -6.94
N PHE A 126 -2.02 10.09 -7.57
CA PHE A 126 -2.96 9.50 -8.49
C PHE A 126 -2.25 9.08 -9.78
N PHE A 127 -2.21 7.77 -10.03
CA PHE A 127 -1.36 7.18 -11.08
C PHE A 127 -2.09 6.89 -12.40
N LEU A 128 -3.41 7.00 -12.45
CA LEU A 128 -4.21 6.72 -13.65
C LEU A 128 -4.29 7.94 -14.58
N LYS A 129 -4.10 7.70 -15.87
CA LYS A 129 -4.46 8.66 -16.93
C LYS A 129 -5.91 8.42 -17.36
N ARG A 130 -6.87 8.99 -16.63
CA ARG A 130 -8.32 8.69 -16.77
C ARG A 130 -8.86 8.84 -18.20
N GLU A 131 -8.21 9.64 -19.03
CA GLU A 131 -8.61 9.89 -20.41
C GLU A 131 -8.34 8.67 -21.32
N VAL A 132 -7.41 7.80 -20.93
CA VAL A 132 -6.93 6.67 -21.76
C VAL A 132 -6.70 5.38 -20.98
N GLU A 133 -6.91 5.36 -19.67
CA GLU A 133 -6.72 4.21 -18.78
C GLU A 133 -7.87 4.06 -17.79
N GLN A 134 -8.20 2.81 -17.50
CA GLN A 134 -9.07 2.41 -16.39
C GLN A 134 -8.35 1.45 -15.46
N LEU A 135 -8.87 1.27 -14.25
CA LEU A 135 -8.36 0.30 -13.28
C LEU A 135 -9.39 -0.81 -13.13
N ALA A 136 -9.02 -2.03 -13.49
CA ALA A 136 -9.77 -3.23 -13.17
C ALA A 136 -9.33 -3.73 -11.79
N HIS A 137 -10.22 -3.66 -10.80
CA HIS A 137 -9.91 -4.09 -9.43
C HIS A 137 -9.83 -5.62 -9.34
N GLY A 138 -9.06 -6.15 -8.38
CA GLY A 138 -9.03 -7.59 -8.09
C GLY A 138 -10.42 -8.18 -7.86
N ALA A 139 -11.32 -7.43 -7.21
CA ALA A 139 -12.72 -7.81 -7.02
C ALA A 139 -13.46 -8.04 -8.35
N GLU A 140 -13.24 -7.16 -9.34
CA GLU A 140 -13.87 -7.27 -10.66
C GLU A 140 -13.28 -8.43 -11.46
N ILE A 141 -11.96 -8.66 -11.33
CA ILE A 141 -11.25 -9.79 -11.95
C ILE A 141 -11.79 -11.12 -11.41
N PHE A 142 -11.94 -11.24 -10.08
CA PHE A 142 -12.52 -12.43 -9.47
C PHE A 142 -14.00 -12.62 -9.83
N ALA A 143 -14.80 -11.54 -9.83
CA ALA A 143 -16.21 -11.61 -10.20
C ALA A 143 -16.41 -12.01 -11.67
N TYR A 144 -15.50 -11.60 -12.57
CA TYR A 144 -15.51 -12.01 -13.97
C TYR A 144 -15.24 -13.50 -14.12
N SER A 145 -14.22 -14.02 -13.43
CA SER A 145 -13.81 -15.43 -13.52
C SER A 145 -14.79 -16.39 -12.82
N LEU A 146 -15.25 -16.08 -11.61
CA LEU A 146 -16.15 -16.95 -10.83
C LEU A 146 -17.62 -16.83 -11.22
N GLY A 147 -18.00 -15.75 -11.92
CA GLY A 147 -19.37 -15.29 -12.01
C GLY A 147 -19.78 -14.45 -10.79
N LYS A 148 -20.53 -13.36 -11.05
CA LYS A 148 -20.88 -12.35 -10.04
C LYS A 148 -21.66 -12.91 -8.85
N GLU A 149 -22.59 -13.83 -9.08
CA GLU A 149 -23.42 -14.43 -8.03
C GLU A 149 -22.57 -15.25 -7.06
N ASN A 150 -21.66 -16.07 -7.60
CA ASN A 150 -20.72 -16.85 -6.80
C ASN A 150 -19.78 -15.94 -6.00
N TYR A 151 -19.26 -14.88 -6.62
CA TYR A 151 -18.41 -13.92 -5.91
C TYR A 151 -19.13 -13.27 -4.71
N VAL A 152 -20.38 -12.80 -4.90
CA VAL A 152 -21.17 -12.19 -3.82
C VAL A 152 -21.42 -13.19 -2.68
N ALA A 153 -21.81 -14.43 -3.01
CA ALA A 153 -22.03 -15.47 -2.02
C ALA A 153 -20.76 -15.79 -1.21
N LEU A 154 -19.58 -15.72 -1.82
CA LEU A 154 -18.30 -15.94 -1.13
C LEU A 154 -17.96 -14.80 -0.16
N GLN A 155 -18.24 -13.54 -0.52
CA GLN A 155 -18.02 -12.39 0.36
C GLN A 155 -18.89 -12.46 1.62
N GLU A 156 -20.15 -12.88 1.49
CA GLU A 156 -21.08 -12.99 2.61
C GLU A 156 -20.64 -14.05 3.65
N ASN A 157 -19.98 -15.13 3.18
CA ASN A 157 -19.56 -16.24 4.02
C ASN A 157 -18.22 -16.02 4.75
N LYS A 158 -17.53 -14.89 4.55
CA LYS A 158 -16.24 -14.53 5.19
C LYS A 158 -15.13 -15.59 5.08
N LYS A 159 -15.19 -16.48 4.09
CA LYS A 159 -14.18 -17.51 3.79
C LYS A 159 -13.26 -17.11 2.63
N GLU A 160 -13.05 -15.81 2.45
CA GLU A 160 -12.37 -15.25 1.27
C GLU A 160 -10.98 -15.88 1.03
N ARG A 161 -10.24 -16.23 2.08
CA ARG A 161 -8.91 -16.87 1.96
C ARG A 161 -8.95 -18.34 1.54
N ASP A 162 -10.04 -19.04 1.86
CA ASP A 162 -10.20 -20.45 1.47
C ASP A 162 -10.54 -20.57 -0.03
N TYR A 163 -11.04 -19.49 -0.64
CA TYR A 163 -11.46 -19.46 -2.03
C TYR A 163 -10.56 -18.62 -2.94
N PHE A 164 -10.05 -17.48 -2.48
CA PHE A 164 -9.08 -16.68 -3.22
C PHE A 164 -7.68 -17.21 -2.96
N THR A 165 -7.35 -18.30 -3.63
CA THR A 165 -6.01 -18.91 -3.60
C THR A 165 -5.07 -18.22 -4.59
N PHE A 166 -3.77 -18.48 -4.47
CA PHE A 166 -2.79 -18.01 -5.45
C PHE A 166 -3.07 -18.54 -6.85
N GLN A 167 -3.41 -19.83 -6.97
CA GLN A 167 -3.73 -20.51 -8.23
C GLN A 167 -4.98 -19.91 -8.87
N MET A 168 -6.07 -19.77 -8.11
CA MET A 168 -7.28 -19.10 -8.57
C MET A 168 -6.99 -17.66 -9.03
N THR A 169 -6.12 -16.94 -8.32
CA THR A 169 -5.71 -15.60 -8.75
C THR A 169 -4.98 -15.61 -10.09
N GLU A 170 -4.11 -16.58 -10.33
CA GLU A 170 -3.43 -16.76 -11.61
C GLU A 170 -4.43 -17.08 -12.74
N GLU A 171 -5.39 -17.98 -12.49
CA GLU A 171 -6.43 -18.36 -13.44
C GLU A 171 -7.33 -17.16 -13.79
N ALA A 172 -7.83 -16.43 -12.79
CA ALA A 172 -8.69 -15.27 -13.03
C ALA A 172 -7.98 -14.16 -13.81
N ILE A 173 -6.68 -13.94 -13.54
CA ILE A 173 -5.86 -13.00 -14.30
C ILE A 173 -5.66 -13.50 -15.74
N LYS A 174 -5.46 -14.80 -15.95
CA LYS A 174 -5.32 -15.41 -17.28
C LYS A 174 -6.59 -15.29 -18.11
N GLU A 175 -7.74 -15.55 -17.52
CA GLU A 175 -9.04 -15.39 -18.18
C GLU A 175 -9.35 -13.93 -18.51
N SER A 176 -9.03 -13.01 -17.60
CA SER A 176 -9.31 -11.59 -17.77
C SER A 176 -8.35 -10.91 -18.76
N PHE A 177 -7.10 -11.37 -18.83
CA PHE A 177 -6.02 -10.71 -19.59
C PHE A 177 -5.14 -11.71 -20.35
N PRO A 178 -5.70 -12.48 -21.29
CA PRO A 178 -4.95 -13.51 -22.02
C PRO A 178 -3.76 -12.92 -22.79
N GLY A 179 -2.59 -13.54 -22.64
CA GLY A 179 -1.32 -13.11 -23.22
C GLY A 179 -0.55 -12.09 -22.37
N TYR A 180 -1.11 -11.61 -21.26
CA TYR A 180 -0.47 -10.65 -20.34
C TYR A 180 -0.38 -11.15 -18.90
N GLU A 181 -0.91 -12.34 -18.63
CA GLU A 181 -1.07 -12.90 -17.30
C GLU A 181 0.25 -12.97 -16.52
N GLN A 182 1.33 -13.43 -17.16
CA GLN A 182 2.62 -13.56 -16.50
C GLN A 182 3.16 -12.21 -15.99
N LYS A 183 3.06 -11.16 -16.80
CA LYS A 183 3.57 -9.83 -16.44
C LYS A 183 2.70 -9.18 -15.35
N ILE A 184 1.40 -9.45 -15.35
CA ILE A 184 0.48 -9.00 -14.30
C ILE A 184 0.78 -9.75 -13.00
N MET A 185 0.92 -11.07 -13.06
CA MET A 185 1.26 -11.92 -11.93
C MET A 185 2.62 -11.61 -11.32
N GLN A 186 3.61 -11.21 -12.12
CA GLN A 186 4.89 -10.70 -11.59
C GLN A 186 4.67 -9.52 -10.62
N GLY A 187 3.82 -8.56 -10.99
CA GLY A 187 3.48 -7.43 -10.13
C GLY A 187 2.68 -7.85 -8.89
N PHE A 188 1.77 -8.82 -9.06
CA PHE A 188 1.02 -9.39 -7.94
C PHE A 188 1.93 -10.11 -6.94
N VAL A 189 2.85 -10.95 -7.41
CA VAL A 189 3.85 -11.64 -6.58
C VAL A 189 4.72 -10.63 -5.82
N GLU A 190 5.22 -9.59 -6.50
CA GLU A 190 5.98 -8.54 -5.82
C GLU A 190 5.18 -7.88 -4.69
N MET A 191 3.89 -7.61 -4.92
CA MET A 191 3.01 -7.02 -3.92
C MET A 191 2.82 -7.94 -2.71
N ILE A 192 2.49 -9.21 -2.91
CA ILE A 192 2.22 -10.14 -1.78
C ILE A 192 3.50 -10.51 -1.03
N THR A 193 4.67 -10.57 -1.70
CA THR A 193 5.96 -10.72 -1.02
C THR A 193 6.28 -9.48 -0.20
N PHE A 194 6.01 -8.29 -0.73
CA PHE A 194 6.15 -7.05 0.03
C PHE A 194 5.20 -7.00 1.23
N ASP A 195 3.95 -7.41 1.07
CA ASP A 195 2.98 -7.50 2.16
C ASP A 195 3.45 -8.47 3.27
N ALA A 196 4.10 -9.58 2.92
CA ALA A 196 4.72 -10.50 3.88
C ALA A 196 5.87 -9.83 4.66
N LEU A 197 6.71 -9.06 3.97
CA LEU A 197 7.83 -8.31 4.54
C LEU A 197 7.36 -7.23 5.52
N ILE A 198 6.28 -6.52 5.22
CA ILE A 198 5.76 -5.45 6.09
C ILE A 198 4.70 -5.92 7.09
N GLY A 199 4.16 -7.12 6.91
CA GLY A 199 3.08 -7.66 7.73
C GLY A 199 1.73 -7.04 7.44
N HIS A 200 1.40 -6.83 6.17
CA HIS A 200 0.11 -6.31 5.73
C HIS A 200 -0.86 -7.45 5.42
N ASN A 201 -1.84 -7.67 6.29
CA ASN A 201 -2.79 -8.79 6.20
C ASN A 201 -4.20 -8.38 5.73
N ASP A 202 -4.40 -7.11 5.37
CA ASP A 202 -5.68 -6.48 4.99
C ASP A 202 -5.71 -6.08 3.50
N ARG A 203 -5.00 -6.85 2.66
CA ARG A 203 -4.97 -6.65 1.20
C ARG A 203 -6.26 -7.18 0.56
N HIS A 204 -7.33 -6.44 0.69
CA HIS A 204 -8.61 -6.75 0.05
C HIS A 204 -8.50 -6.73 -1.48
N PRO A 205 -9.32 -7.49 -2.23
CA PRO A 205 -9.41 -7.42 -3.70
C PRO A 205 -9.67 -6.02 -4.32
N TYR A 206 -10.07 -5.01 -3.54
CA TYR A 206 -10.19 -3.62 -4.03
C TYR A 206 -8.87 -2.83 -3.89
N ASN A 207 -7.94 -3.32 -3.06
CA ASN A 207 -6.66 -2.68 -2.72
C ASN A 207 -5.52 -3.08 -3.68
N TRP A 208 -5.88 -3.69 -4.82
CA TRP A 208 -4.99 -3.95 -5.94
C TRP A 208 -5.80 -4.02 -7.25
N GLY A 209 -5.11 -3.94 -8.37
CA GLY A 209 -5.76 -4.06 -9.68
C GLY A 209 -4.81 -3.99 -10.86
N VAL A 210 -5.38 -4.05 -12.05
CA VAL A 210 -4.70 -3.99 -13.35
C VAL A 210 -5.11 -2.71 -14.07
N ILE A 211 -4.13 -1.93 -14.51
CA ILE A 211 -4.37 -0.76 -15.35
C ILE A 211 -4.58 -1.25 -16.78
N VAL A 212 -5.75 -0.97 -17.33
CA VAL A 212 -6.19 -1.37 -18.67
C VAL A 212 -6.27 -0.14 -19.57
N PRO A 213 -5.53 -0.07 -20.69
CA PRO A 213 -5.69 0.99 -21.67
C PRO A 213 -7.06 0.93 -22.35
N ILE A 214 -7.74 2.08 -22.52
CA ILE A 214 -9.07 2.15 -23.15
C ILE A 214 -9.01 1.87 -24.66
N LYS A 215 -7.88 2.20 -25.30
CA LYS A 215 -7.66 2.01 -26.75
C LYS A 215 -6.74 0.82 -27.02
N LYS A 216 -5.49 1.10 -27.39
CA LYS A 216 -4.45 0.11 -27.64
C LYS A 216 -3.37 0.20 -26.56
N GLY A 217 -2.94 -0.94 -26.06
CA GLY A 217 -1.81 -1.07 -25.16
C GLY A 217 -1.90 -2.34 -24.32
N ALA A 218 -0.79 -2.69 -23.68
CA ALA A 218 -0.73 -3.84 -22.80
C ALA A 218 -1.32 -3.49 -21.41
N PRO A 219 -2.24 -4.31 -20.87
CA PRO A 219 -2.61 -4.20 -19.46
C PRO A 219 -1.37 -4.43 -18.58
N ARG A 220 -1.34 -3.80 -17.41
CA ARG A 220 -0.22 -3.92 -16.47
C ARG A 220 -0.71 -3.87 -15.04
N PHE A 221 -0.01 -4.59 -14.15
CA PHE A 221 -0.27 -4.45 -12.72
C PHE A 221 -0.13 -2.98 -12.28
N SER A 222 -1.10 -2.51 -11.51
CA SER A 222 -1.09 -1.17 -10.93
C SER A 222 0.11 -0.99 -9.99
N PRO A 223 0.58 0.25 -9.75
CA PRO A 223 1.42 0.49 -8.59
C PRO A 223 0.70 0.01 -7.33
N VAL A 224 1.41 -0.58 -6.36
CA VAL A 224 0.81 -0.93 -5.06
C VAL A 224 0.26 0.33 -4.40
N TYR A 225 -0.94 0.27 -3.85
CA TYR A 225 -1.58 1.37 -3.14
C TYR A 225 -2.35 0.84 -1.93
N ASP A 226 -2.83 1.73 -1.06
CA ASP A 226 -3.55 1.40 0.18
C ASP A 226 -2.82 0.38 1.07
N THR A 227 -1.79 0.87 1.76
CA THR A 227 -0.89 0.03 2.57
C THR A 227 -0.90 0.41 4.04
N ALA A 228 -1.92 1.14 4.51
CA ALA A 228 -1.94 1.74 5.86
C ALA A 228 -1.91 0.71 7.01
N ARG A 229 -2.28 -0.54 6.74
CA ARG A 229 -2.61 -1.54 7.77
C ARG A 229 -1.45 -2.47 8.13
N ALA A 230 -0.24 -1.93 8.18
CA ALA A 230 0.97 -2.64 8.63
C ALA A 230 1.68 -1.87 9.75
N PHE A 231 2.73 -2.47 10.33
CA PHE A 231 3.62 -1.83 11.32
C PHE A 231 2.97 -1.03 12.44
N PHE A 232 2.31 -1.72 13.38
CA PHE A 232 1.89 -1.13 14.65
C PHE A 232 1.11 0.21 14.51
N TRP A 233 0.43 0.41 13.37
CA TRP A 233 -0.19 1.68 13.00
C TRP A 233 -1.25 2.14 14.01
N ASN A 234 -1.86 1.18 14.73
CA ASN A 234 -2.89 1.37 15.75
C ASN A 234 -2.42 1.01 17.18
N VAL A 235 -1.11 0.87 17.40
CA VAL A 235 -0.57 0.44 18.71
C VAL A 235 -0.13 1.68 19.50
N PRO A 236 -0.61 1.87 20.74
CA PRO A 236 -0.17 2.97 21.58
C PRO A 236 1.30 2.82 22.01
N GLU A 237 1.93 3.93 22.35
CA GLU A 237 3.36 4.02 22.66
C GLU A 237 3.74 3.20 23.90
N THR A 238 2.85 3.13 24.90
CA THR A 238 3.03 2.25 26.08
C THR A 238 3.21 0.79 25.67
N ARG A 239 2.40 0.31 24.71
CA ARG A 239 2.49 -1.05 24.18
C ARG A 239 3.69 -1.23 23.27
N VAL A 240 4.09 -0.21 22.50
CA VAL A 240 5.34 -0.24 21.71
C VAL A 240 6.54 -0.51 22.62
N ARG A 241 6.67 0.21 23.74
CA ARG A 241 7.77 0.01 24.71
C ARG A 241 7.76 -1.40 25.30
N GLN A 242 6.58 -1.91 25.64
CA GLN A 242 6.44 -3.29 26.13
C GLN A 242 6.92 -4.31 25.09
N MET A 243 6.52 -4.17 23.82
CA MET A 243 6.90 -5.08 22.74
C MET A 243 8.40 -5.00 22.41
N LEU A 244 9.07 -3.87 22.67
CA LEU A 244 10.52 -3.76 22.54
C LEU A 244 11.29 -4.56 23.60
N SER A 245 10.78 -4.58 24.83
CA SER A 245 11.37 -5.34 25.94
C SER A 245 11.05 -6.83 25.89
N ASP A 246 10.02 -7.24 25.15
CA ASP A 246 9.53 -8.61 25.10
C ASP A 246 9.57 -9.16 23.66
N GLN A 247 10.64 -9.91 23.36
CA GLN A 247 10.82 -10.54 22.05
C GLN A 247 9.71 -11.53 21.70
N GLN A 248 9.07 -12.16 22.69
CA GLN A 248 7.99 -13.13 22.42
C GLN A 248 6.75 -12.42 21.88
N GLN A 249 6.45 -11.21 22.36
CA GLN A 249 5.33 -10.43 21.83
C GLN A 249 5.55 -10.00 20.39
N LEU A 250 6.77 -9.57 20.04
CA LEU A 250 7.10 -9.25 18.65
C LEU A 250 7.03 -10.50 17.77
N ALA A 251 7.58 -11.63 18.23
CA ALA A 251 7.51 -12.90 17.51
C ALA A 251 6.07 -13.34 17.26
N LYS A 252 5.20 -13.24 18.29
CA LYS A 252 3.77 -13.52 18.17
C LYS A 252 3.08 -12.58 17.18
N TYR A 253 3.42 -11.29 17.18
CA TYR A 253 2.90 -10.35 16.19
C TYR A 253 3.31 -10.73 14.76
N VAL A 254 4.56 -11.17 14.57
CA VAL A 254 5.07 -11.63 13.28
C VAL A 254 4.34 -12.90 12.81
N SER A 255 4.22 -13.91 13.67
CA SER A 255 3.62 -15.21 13.34
C SER A 255 2.10 -15.14 13.14
N ASN A 256 1.41 -14.23 13.81
CA ASN A 256 -0.06 -14.10 13.70
C ASN A 256 -0.51 -13.38 12.43
N CYS A 257 0.43 -12.80 11.66
CA CYS A 257 0.12 -12.15 10.40
C CYS A 257 -0.12 -13.19 9.31
N GLN A 258 -1.37 -13.32 8.88
CA GLN A 258 -1.81 -14.27 7.88
C GLN A 258 -1.96 -13.60 6.50
N PRO A 259 -1.69 -14.32 5.40
CA PRO A 259 -1.80 -13.78 4.06
C PRO A 259 -3.26 -13.46 3.71
N PRO A 260 -3.52 -12.54 2.76
CA PRO A 260 -4.85 -12.22 2.27
C PRO A 260 -5.44 -13.29 1.34
N ILE A 261 -4.62 -14.25 0.89
CA ILE A 261 -4.97 -15.30 -0.06
C ILE A 261 -4.52 -16.67 0.45
N GLY A 262 -5.16 -17.74 -0.02
CA GLY A 262 -4.85 -19.13 0.33
C GLY A 262 -4.04 -19.88 -0.72
N TRP A 263 -4.08 -21.20 -0.62
CA TRP A 263 -3.43 -22.17 -1.51
C TRP A 263 -4.35 -23.37 -1.72
N ASP A 264 -4.49 -23.88 -2.94
CA ASP A 264 -5.52 -24.89 -3.27
C ASP A 264 -5.41 -26.18 -2.44
N THR A 265 -4.19 -26.65 -2.21
CA THR A 265 -3.94 -27.97 -1.61
C THR A 265 -3.72 -27.90 -0.10
N GLU A 266 -3.71 -26.70 0.50
CA GLU A 266 -3.36 -26.51 1.90
C GLU A 266 -4.25 -25.41 2.53
N GLN A 267 -4.94 -25.74 3.62
CA GLN A 267 -5.71 -24.76 4.38
C GLN A 267 -4.83 -23.98 5.35
N ASN A 268 -5.20 -22.73 5.64
CA ASN A 268 -4.54 -21.88 6.63
C ASN A 268 -3.02 -21.72 6.42
N VAL A 269 -2.58 -21.64 5.14
CA VAL A 269 -1.17 -21.44 4.82
C VAL A 269 -0.67 -20.11 5.40
N ALA A 270 0.32 -20.21 6.29
CA ALA A 270 0.95 -19.04 6.88
C ALA A 270 1.71 -18.20 5.83
N PHE A 271 1.88 -16.91 6.10
CA PHE A 271 2.34 -15.95 5.09
C PHE A 271 3.72 -16.30 4.51
N PHE A 272 4.69 -16.64 5.36
CA PHE A 272 6.03 -17.03 4.89
C PHE A 272 6.00 -18.34 4.08
N ARG A 273 5.21 -19.32 4.52
CA ARG A 273 5.01 -20.58 3.79
C ARG A 273 4.40 -20.34 2.42
N LEU A 274 3.41 -19.46 2.30
CA LEU A 274 2.82 -19.07 1.02
C LEU A 274 3.88 -18.55 0.05
N ILE A 275 4.77 -17.66 0.51
CA ILE A 275 5.87 -17.15 -0.32
C ILE A 275 6.85 -18.27 -0.73
N GLY A 276 7.16 -19.19 0.20
CA GLY A 276 7.98 -20.37 -0.10
C GLY A 276 7.35 -21.29 -1.14
N LEU A 277 6.05 -21.56 -1.05
CA LEU A 277 5.29 -22.35 -2.03
C LEU A 277 5.30 -21.68 -3.40
N ILE A 278 5.09 -20.37 -3.48
CA ILE A 278 5.17 -19.61 -4.74
C ILE A 278 6.57 -19.73 -5.35
N TRP A 279 7.62 -19.54 -4.54
CA TRP A 279 9.00 -19.63 -4.99
C TRP A 279 9.35 -21.03 -5.55
N CYS A 280 8.87 -22.07 -4.87
CA CYS A 280 9.11 -23.47 -5.20
C CYS A 280 8.35 -23.93 -6.46
N HIS A 281 7.03 -23.69 -6.51
CA HIS A 281 6.18 -24.22 -7.58
C HIS A 281 6.16 -23.36 -8.84
N PHE A 282 6.57 -22.08 -8.75
CA PHE A 282 6.51 -21.15 -9.87
C PHE A 282 7.86 -20.50 -10.14
N ALA A 283 8.78 -21.24 -10.76
CA ALA A 283 10.13 -20.79 -11.10
C ALA A 283 10.18 -19.41 -11.81
N ARG A 284 9.15 -19.11 -12.64
CA ARG A 284 8.99 -17.83 -13.35
C ARG A 284 8.84 -16.60 -12.44
N TYR A 285 8.51 -16.79 -11.16
CA TYR A 285 8.32 -15.70 -10.19
C TYR A 285 9.42 -15.64 -9.12
N ARG A 286 10.43 -16.52 -9.14
CA ARG A 286 11.53 -16.54 -8.15
C ARG A 286 12.21 -15.19 -8.01
N ARG A 287 12.53 -14.53 -9.14
CA ARG A 287 13.17 -13.19 -9.13
C ARG A 287 12.31 -12.12 -8.45
N ASN A 288 10.99 -12.23 -8.55
CA ASN A 288 10.05 -11.31 -7.93
C ASN A 288 10.04 -11.47 -6.40
N VAL A 289 10.22 -12.69 -5.91
CA VAL A 289 10.39 -13.00 -4.48
C VAL A 289 11.79 -12.59 -3.99
N ASP A 290 12.84 -13.03 -4.70
CA ASP A 290 14.25 -12.81 -4.34
C ASP A 290 14.61 -11.33 -4.19
N LYS A 291 13.94 -10.45 -4.95
CA LYS A 291 14.00 -8.99 -4.82
C LYS A 291 13.87 -8.49 -3.38
N PHE A 292 13.10 -9.17 -2.54
CA PHE A 292 12.82 -8.77 -1.15
C PHE A 292 13.69 -9.47 -0.11
N LEU A 293 14.55 -10.40 -0.53
CA LEU A 293 15.41 -11.18 0.36
C LEU A 293 16.77 -10.51 0.63
N GLY A 294 17.17 -9.54 -0.20
CA GLY A 294 18.50 -8.93 -0.14
C GLY A 294 18.79 -8.11 1.14
N GLU A 295 20.01 -8.23 1.65
CA GLU A 295 20.50 -7.45 2.80
C GLU A 295 20.75 -5.98 2.48
N VAL A 296 21.17 -5.67 1.25
CA VAL A 296 21.45 -4.30 0.82
C VAL A 296 20.18 -3.43 0.83
N PRO A 297 19.05 -3.85 0.22
CA PRO A 297 17.77 -3.13 0.36
C PRO A 297 17.32 -2.99 1.82
N LEU A 298 17.46 -4.03 2.66
CA LEU A 298 17.12 -3.94 4.08
C LEU A 298 17.96 -2.87 4.77
N THR A 299 19.28 -2.88 4.60
CA THR A 299 20.19 -1.90 5.20
C THR A 299 19.84 -0.47 4.78
N ASN A 300 19.56 -0.26 3.49
CA ASN A 300 19.12 1.04 2.97
C ASN A 300 17.79 1.48 3.58
N THR A 301 16.87 0.53 3.80
CA THR A 301 15.58 0.77 4.44
C THR A 301 15.74 1.22 5.89
N LEU A 302 16.57 0.54 6.68
CA LEU A 302 16.80 0.91 8.09
C LEU A 302 17.40 2.31 8.20
N LYS A 303 18.39 2.64 7.35
CA LYS A 303 18.98 3.99 7.27
C LYS A 303 17.95 5.04 6.86
N MET A 304 17.08 4.72 5.91
CA MET A 304 16.00 5.60 5.45
C MET A 304 15.01 5.89 6.57
N ILE A 305 14.60 4.87 7.35
CA ILE A 305 13.70 5.03 8.49
C ILE A 305 14.29 6.01 9.52
N ASP A 306 15.55 5.83 9.88
CA ASP A 306 16.21 6.70 10.84
C ASP A 306 16.39 8.13 10.29
N LYS A 307 16.66 8.29 8.99
CA LYS A 307 16.87 9.61 8.38
C LYS A 307 15.57 10.39 8.18
N GLU A 308 14.53 9.75 7.66
CA GLU A 308 13.31 10.43 7.19
C GLU A 308 12.21 10.49 8.27
N PHE A 309 12.25 9.61 9.28
CA PHE A 309 11.18 9.48 10.28
C PHE A 309 11.65 9.69 11.72
N ASN A 310 12.88 10.15 11.95
CA ASN A 310 13.41 10.41 13.30
C ASN A 310 12.59 11.41 14.13
N HIS A 311 11.97 12.37 13.46
CA HIS A 311 11.17 13.42 14.08
C HIS A 311 9.67 13.28 13.83
N LEU A 312 9.23 12.25 13.09
CA LEU A 312 7.82 12.01 12.78
C LEU A 312 7.18 10.94 13.68
N MET A 313 7.97 10.19 14.43
CA MET A 313 7.48 9.20 15.40
C MET A 313 8.49 9.04 16.54
N SER A 314 8.16 8.28 17.57
CA SER A 314 9.09 8.02 18.70
C SER A 314 10.30 7.18 18.28
N ALA A 315 11.38 7.25 19.06
CA ALA A 315 12.55 6.41 18.87
C ALA A 315 12.23 4.93 19.06
N GLU A 316 11.41 4.63 20.07
CA GLU A 316 10.96 3.29 20.41
C GLU A 316 10.14 2.67 19.27
N ARG A 317 9.21 3.41 18.67
CA ARG A 317 8.42 2.92 17.54
C ARG A 317 9.28 2.63 16.31
N ARG A 318 10.21 3.53 15.97
CA ARG A 318 11.17 3.26 14.88
C ARG A 318 11.95 1.99 15.15
N GLU A 319 12.48 1.84 16.36
CA GLU A 319 13.25 0.66 16.72
C GLU A 319 12.41 -0.62 16.63
N LEU A 320 11.16 -0.60 17.08
CA LEU A 320 10.27 -1.75 17.01
C LEU A 320 9.96 -2.12 15.54
N ILE A 321 9.72 -1.12 14.68
CA ILE A 321 9.51 -1.32 13.25
C ILE A 321 10.75 -1.92 12.59
N LYS A 322 11.95 -1.39 12.89
CA LYS A 322 13.23 -1.91 12.37
C LYS A 322 13.45 -3.37 12.79
N ARG A 323 13.20 -3.72 14.06
CA ARG A 323 13.28 -5.11 14.55
C ARG A 323 12.26 -6.02 13.85
N CYS A 324 11.03 -5.53 13.65
CA CYS A 324 9.99 -6.27 12.95
C CYS A 324 10.39 -6.56 11.48
N LEU A 325 10.87 -5.55 10.75
CA LEU A 325 11.38 -5.68 9.39
C LEU A 325 12.50 -6.72 9.30
N HIS A 326 13.49 -6.63 10.18
CA HIS A 326 14.61 -7.57 10.21
C HIS A 326 14.14 -9.00 10.50
N GLN A 327 13.21 -9.18 11.45
CA GLN A 327 12.69 -10.51 11.78
C GLN A 327 11.88 -11.10 10.61
N ARG A 328 11.04 -10.30 9.96
CA ARG A 328 10.25 -10.75 8.79
C ARG A 328 11.13 -11.10 7.60
N GLN A 329 12.13 -10.27 7.28
CA GLN A 329 13.09 -10.55 6.21
C GLN A 329 13.88 -11.83 6.49
N ARG A 330 14.34 -12.03 7.73
CA ARG A 330 15.00 -13.28 8.15
C ARG A 330 14.10 -14.50 7.95
N HIS A 331 12.82 -14.44 8.35
CA HIS A 331 11.89 -15.54 8.12
C HIS A 331 11.69 -15.84 6.63
N LEU A 332 11.54 -14.81 5.79
CA LEU A 332 11.44 -14.99 4.34
C LEU A 332 12.68 -15.68 3.76
N VAL A 333 13.87 -15.23 4.13
CA VAL A 333 15.16 -15.82 3.68
C VAL A 333 15.25 -17.28 4.11
N GLN A 334 14.97 -17.58 5.38
CA GLN A 334 15.01 -18.94 5.92
C GLN A 334 14.03 -19.86 5.20
N THR A 335 12.77 -19.43 5.03
CA THR A 335 11.76 -20.23 4.34
C THR A 335 12.15 -20.52 2.89
N VAL A 336 12.63 -19.52 2.14
CA VAL A 336 13.07 -19.76 0.75
C VAL A 336 14.28 -20.70 0.69
N ALA A 337 15.22 -20.59 1.63
CA ALA A 337 16.36 -21.50 1.71
C ALA A 337 15.92 -22.96 2.01
N GLU A 338 14.94 -23.16 2.90
CA GLU A 338 14.38 -24.48 3.19
C GLU A 338 13.70 -25.12 1.98
N PHE A 339 12.95 -24.35 1.18
CA PHE A 339 12.34 -24.86 -0.06
C PHE A 339 13.38 -25.19 -1.12
N ARG A 340 14.42 -24.35 -1.27
CA ARG A 340 15.54 -24.62 -2.19
C ARG A 340 16.27 -25.92 -1.84
N ALA A 341 16.61 -26.12 -0.58
CA ALA A 341 17.30 -27.33 -0.14
C ALA A 341 16.47 -28.60 -0.38
N LYS A 342 15.13 -28.52 -0.25
CA LYS A 342 14.23 -29.63 -0.56
C LYS A 342 14.17 -29.95 -2.05
N GLU A 343 14.17 -28.92 -2.91
CA GLU A 343 14.20 -29.08 -4.36
C GLU A 343 15.51 -29.74 -4.84
N GLU A 344 16.64 -29.44 -4.20
CA GLU A 344 17.94 -30.05 -4.55
C GLU A 344 18.06 -31.53 -4.14
N LEU A 345 17.18 -32.00 -3.25
CA LEU A 345 17.14 -33.40 -2.77
C LEU A 345 16.15 -34.29 -3.53
N THR A 346 15.30 -33.69 -4.38
CA THR A 346 14.28 -34.37 -5.21
C THR A 346 14.67 -34.34 -6.67
#